data_AF-A0A914XYY9-F1
#
_entry.id   AF-A0A914XYY9-F1
#
_cell.length_a   1.000
_cell.length_b   1.000
_cell.length_c   1.000
_cell.angle_alpha   90.00
_cell.angle_beta   90.00
_cell.angle_gamma   90.00
#
_symmetry.space_group_name_H-M   'P 1'
#
loop_
_entity.id
_entity.type
_entity.pdbx_description
1 polymer ?
#
loop_
_entity_poly.entity_id
_entity_poly.type
_entity_poly.pdbx_seq_one_letter_code
_entity_poly.pdbx_strand_id
1 'polypeptide(L)'
;MLTQLIIVASLCCAFSYGAVFDPYSRRYGICKDTMETLLDVPSGSTSCKLVSGLYALSTKAAFTVSQNSTYVQWINKIETDVVKNTAISTKKAKLIKIAALFEQFQLEQTVIYSKVQYFNISTWGPFETIAQVSTEWNMQSSLELIVATSSKGNCKLFDLLLSACSGDSEKHTALSAFIESDLKMIVSDKTKSQTQVIKQIYKEFETKFFIGTKSSWKTYFYTLSLDGYFSFSQWSSVAVTYERQTSIELV
;
A
#
# COMPACT_ATOMS: atom_id res chain seq x y z
N MET A 1 -43.48 -3.60 -0.47
CA MET A 1 -42.51 -3.71 0.64
C MET A 1 -41.14 -4.00 0.03
N LEU A 2 -40.20 -3.06 0.19
CA LEU A 2 -38.76 -3.22 -0.09
C LEU A 2 -38.19 -4.38 0.74
N THR A 3 -37.16 -5.07 0.24
CA THR A 3 -35.81 -5.18 0.86
C THR A 3 -34.85 -5.99 -0.04
N GLN A 4 -33.83 -5.29 -0.53
CA GLN A 4 -32.41 -5.66 -0.77
C GLN A 4 -32.03 -7.10 -1.16
N LEU A 5 -31.39 -7.25 -2.31
CA LEU A 5 -30.27 -8.19 -2.48
C LEU A 5 -29.09 -7.48 -3.14
N ILE A 6 -27.96 -7.56 -2.46
CA ILE A 6 -26.69 -6.90 -2.71
C ILE A 6 -26.02 -7.51 -3.95
N ILE A 7 -25.61 -6.65 -4.89
CA ILE A 7 -24.80 -7.02 -6.05
C ILE A 7 -23.37 -7.25 -5.56
N VAL A 8 -22.98 -8.52 -5.41
CA VAL A 8 -21.58 -8.95 -5.41
C VAL A 8 -21.21 -9.24 -6.86
N ALA A 9 -20.71 -8.24 -7.59
CA ALA A 9 -20.15 -8.44 -8.91
C ALA A 9 -18.63 -8.64 -8.80
N SER A 10 -18.24 -9.91 -8.62
CA SER A 10 -16.92 -10.41 -9.01
C SER A 10 -16.66 -10.09 -10.47
N LEU A 11 -15.60 -9.32 -10.74
CA LEU A 11 -15.06 -9.13 -12.09
C LEU A 11 -13.71 -9.86 -12.20
N CYS A 12 -13.81 -11.12 -12.60
CA CYS A 12 -12.77 -11.84 -13.35
C CYS A 12 -12.70 -11.30 -14.80
N CYS A 13 -11.55 -11.55 -15.45
CA CYS A 13 -11.16 -11.24 -16.85
C CYS A 13 -10.55 -9.82 -17.05
N ALA A 14 -9.39 -9.60 -17.68
CA ALA A 14 -8.57 -10.43 -18.57
C ALA A 14 -7.11 -9.90 -18.68
N PHE A 15 -6.16 -10.81 -18.91
CA PHE A 15 -4.80 -10.54 -19.39
C PHE A 15 -4.77 -10.33 -20.91
N SER A 16 -4.05 -9.32 -21.42
CA SER A 16 -3.29 -9.38 -22.69
C SER A 16 -2.45 -8.11 -22.97
N TYR A 17 -1.14 -8.33 -23.12
CA TYR A 17 -0.09 -7.65 -23.90
C TYR A 17 -0.21 -6.16 -24.35
N GLY A 18 0.88 -5.41 -24.08
CA GLY A 18 1.57 -4.67 -25.15
C GLY A 18 1.49 -3.15 -25.21
N ALA A 19 0.85 -2.48 -24.27
CA ALA A 19 0.95 -1.02 -24.13
C ALA A 19 1.18 -0.68 -22.65
N VAL A 20 1.79 0.47 -22.38
CA VAL A 20 1.87 1.10 -21.05
C VAL A 20 0.44 1.47 -20.65
N PHE A 21 -0.33 0.44 -20.29
CA PHE A 21 -1.73 0.49 -19.96
C PHE A 21 -1.79 0.79 -18.48
N ASP A 22 -2.32 1.97 -18.15
CA ASP A 22 -2.71 2.32 -16.80
C ASP A 22 -3.85 1.37 -16.35
N PRO A 23 -3.60 0.40 -15.44
CA PRO A 23 -4.63 -0.53 -14.95
C PRO A 23 -5.71 0.17 -14.10
N TYR A 24 -5.46 1.42 -13.66
CA TYR A 24 -6.32 2.19 -12.75
C TYR A 24 -7.57 2.71 -13.44
N SER A 25 -7.52 3.00 -14.74
CA SER A 25 -8.64 3.58 -15.50
C SER A 25 -9.82 2.61 -15.72
N ARG A 26 -9.56 1.30 -15.88
CA ARG A 26 -10.63 0.31 -16.18
C ARG A 26 -11.39 -0.17 -14.94
N ARG A 27 -10.72 -0.29 -13.78
CA ARG A 27 -11.37 -0.76 -12.54
C ARG A 27 -12.15 0.36 -11.84
N TYR A 28 -11.73 1.60 -12.03
CA TYR A 28 -12.34 2.79 -11.46
C TYR A 28 -12.77 3.75 -12.55
N GLY A 29 -13.75 3.37 -13.39
CA GLY A 29 -14.35 4.27 -14.41
C GLY A 29 -14.99 5.57 -13.85
N ILE A 30 -14.85 5.80 -12.54
CA ILE A 30 -15.22 7.00 -11.80
C ILE A 30 -14.03 7.98 -11.71
N CYS A 31 -12.79 7.49 -11.81
CA CYS A 31 -11.58 8.29 -11.73
C CYS A 31 -11.22 8.91 -13.08
N LYS A 32 -11.15 10.25 -13.16
CA LYS A 32 -10.85 10.95 -14.43
C LYS A 32 -9.37 10.98 -14.79
N ASP A 33 -8.49 10.92 -13.79
CA ASP A 33 -7.03 11.03 -13.92
C ASP A 33 -6.31 9.93 -13.11
N THR A 34 -5.01 9.74 -13.35
CA THR A 34 -4.17 8.83 -12.54
C THR A 34 -3.97 9.37 -11.13
N MET A 35 -3.76 8.50 -10.13
CA MET A 35 -3.51 8.94 -8.75
C MET A 35 -2.25 9.82 -8.63
N GLU A 36 -1.27 9.65 -9.51
CA GLU A 36 -0.08 10.51 -9.55
C GLU A 36 -0.38 11.97 -9.84
N THR A 37 -1.46 12.24 -10.58
CA THR A 37 -1.89 13.60 -10.88
C THR A 37 -2.44 14.33 -9.66
N LEU A 38 -2.83 13.61 -8.59
CA LEU A 38 -3.21 14.22 -7.32
C LEU A 38 -2.04 14.96 -6.66
N LEU A 39 -0.80 14.59 -6.99
CA LEU A 39 0.41 15.27 -6.52
C LEU A 39 0.85 16.43 -7.42
N ASP A 40 0.17 16.67 -8.54
CA ASP A 40 0.49 17.82 -9.39
C ASP A 40 0.04 19.12 -8.72
N VAL A 41 0.85 20.17 -8.91
CA VAL A 41 0.53 21.53 -8.48
C VAL A 41 -0.05 22.27 -9.68
N PRO A 42 -1.35 22.61 -9.68
CA PRO A 42 -1.95 23.40 -10.75
C PRO A 42 -1.27 24.76 -10.89
N SER A 43 -1.22 25.31 -12.11
CA SER A 43 -0.67 26.64 -12.37
C SER A 43 -1.35 27.70 -11.48
N GLY A 44 -0.53 28.46 -10.75
CA GLY A 44 -1.02 29.48 -9.81
C GLY A 44 -1.43 28.95 -8.42
N SER A 45 -1.29 27.66 -8.14
CA SER A 45 -1.52 27.07 -6.82
C SER A 45 -0.21 26.91 -6.04
N THR A 46 -0.28 26.98 -4.70
CA THR A 46 0.82 26.64 -3.79
C THR A 46 0.72 25.21 -3.26
N SER A 47 -0.44 24.56 -3.42
CA SER A 47 -0.70 23.19 -2.96
C SER A 47 -1.10 22.28 -4.13
N CYS A 48 -0.81 20.99 -3.99
CA CYS A 48 -1.18 19.99 -4.99
C CYS A 48 -2.69 19.71 -5.00
N LYS A 49 -3.18 19.09 -6.08
CA LYS A 49 -4.61 18.76 -6.25
C LYS A 49 -5.18 17.96 -5.08
N LEU A 50 -4.41 17.04 -4.49
CA LEU A 50 -4.80 16.26 -3.31
C LEU A 50 -5.12 17.18 -2.14
N VAL A 51 -4.14 17.98 -1.71
CA VAL A 51 -4.23 18.81 -0.51
C VAL A 51 -5.31 19.86 -0.67
N SER A 52 -5.37 20.53 -1.82
CA SER A 52 -6.44 21.47 -2.13
C SER A 52 -7.82 20.80 -2.15
N GLY A 53 -7.91 19.59 -2.71
CA GLY A 53 -9.14 18.80 -2.72
C GLY A 53 -9.60 18.43 -1.31
N LEU A 54 -8.68 17.99 -0.45
CA LEU A 54 -8.96 17.65 0.94
C LEU A 54 -9.42 18.87 1.77
N TYR A 55 -8.77 20.03 1.63
CA TYR A 55 -9.26 21.25 2.27
C TYR A 55 -10.63 21.68 1.75
N ALA A 56 -10.92 21.48 0.45
CA ALA A 56 -12.25 21.76 -0.07
C ALA A 56 -13.33 20.83 0.53
N LEU A 57 -12.97 19.65 1.03
CA LEU A 57 -13.90 18.79 1.76
C LEU A 57 -14.18 19.29 3.18
N SER A 58 -13.23 19.97 3.81
CA SER A 58 -13.41 20.52 5.17
C SER A 58 -14.50 21.58 5.25
N THR A 59 -14.77 22.26 4.13
CA THR A 59 -15.84 23.27 4.01
C THR A 59 -17.17 22.68 3.52
N LYS A 60 -17.17 21.48 2.93
CA LYS A 60 -18.36 20.82 2.38
C LYS A 60 -18.98 19.81 3.32
N ALA A 61 -18.15 19.10 4.09
CA ALA A 61 -18.62 18.12 5.05
C ALA A 61 -19.23 18.82 6.27
N ALA A 62 -20.35 18.29 6.76
CA ALA A 62 -21.02 18.81 7.95
C ALA A 62 -20.25 18.41 9.23
N PHE A 63 -19.11 19.05 9.49
CA PHE A 63 -18.26 18.82 10.65
C PHE A 63 -18.67 19.69 11.85
N THR A 64 -18.50 19.13 13.06
CA THR A 64 -18.37 19.97 14.26
C THR A 64 -17.03 20.71 14.22
N VAL A 65 -16.88 21.77 15.04
CA VAL A 65 -15.62 22.50 15.16
C VAL A 65 -14.45 21.57 15.53
N SER A 66 -14.68 20.64 16.47
CA SER A 66 -13.68 19.66 16.88
C SER A 66 -13.31 18.69 15.75
N GLN A 67 -14.30 18.15 15.03
CA GLN A 67 -14.07 17.25 13.90
C GLN A 67 -13.30 17.95 12.78
N ASN A 68 -13.65 19.20 12.47
CA ASN A 68 -12.96 19.97 11.45
C ASN A 68 -11.50 20.24 11.84
N SER A 69 -11.24 20.56 13.11
CA SER A 69 -9.88 20.72 13.64
C SER A 69 -9.05 19.45 13.46
N THR A 70 -9.58 18.29 13.87
CA THR A 70 -8.91 16.99 13.70
C THR A 70 -8.66 16.66 12.22
N TYR A 71 -9.64 16.90 11.35
CA TYR A 71 -9.49 16.67 9.91
C TYR A 71 -8.42 17.55 9.28
N VAL A 72 -8.43 18.86 9.60
CA VAL A 72 -7.43 19.81 9.11
C VAL A 72 -6.03 19.48 9.62
N GLN A 73 -5.88 19.05 10.87
CA GLN A 73 -4.59 18.58 11.40
C GLN A 73 -4.06 17.37 10.62
N TRP A 74 -4.94 16.43 10.25
CA TRP A 74 -4.56 15.29 9.43
C TRP A 74 -4.18 15.70 7.99
N ILE A 75 -4.88 16.66 7.38
CA ILE A 75 -4.48 17.22 6.07
C ILE A 75 -3.10 17.88 6.17
N ASN A 76 -2.86 18.67 7.22
CA ASN A 76 -1.56 19.30 7.46
C ASN A 76 -0.45 18.25 7.51
N LYS A 77 -0.67 17.13 8.21
CA LYS A 77 0.28 16.01 8.29
C LYS A 77 0.62 15.46 6.90
N ILE A 78 -0.38 15.26 6.03
CA ILE A 78 -0.15 14.85 4.64
C ILE A 78 0.70 15.89 3.90
N GLU A 79 0.34 17.17 4.02
CA GLU A 79 1.01 18.24 3.30
C GLU A 79 2.47 18.41 3.74
N THR A 80 2.74 18.44 5.04
CA THR A 80 4.09 18.68 5.58
C THR A 80 4.97 17.44 5.52
N ASP A 81 4.47 16.30 5.99
CA ASP A 81 5.31 15.13 6.24
C ASP A 81 5.53 14.29 4.98
N VAL A 82 4.66 14.47 3.98
CA VAL A 82 4.69 13.69 2.74
C VAL A 82 4.83 14.55 1.49
N VAL A 83 3.92 15.48 1.24
CA VAL A 83 3.91 16.25 -0.02
C VAL A 83 5.10 17.19 -0.12
N LYS A 84 5.33 18.01 0.92
CA LYS A 84 6.44 18.99 0.99
C LYS A 84 7.76 18.37 1.44
N ASN A 85 7.75 17.12 1.90
CA ASN A 85 8.96 16.43 2.35
C ASN A 85 9.88 16.09 1.17
N THR A 86 11.04 16.74 1.13
CA THR A 86 12.05 16.56 0.07
C THR A 86 12.87 15.28 0.22
N ALA A 87 12.85 14.63 1.39
CA ALA A 87 13.49 13.33 1.57
C ALA A 87 12.74 12.19 0.84
N ILE A 88 11.49 12.40 0.45
CA ILE A 88 10.71 11.46 -0.34
C ILE A 88 10.76 11.90 -1.81
N SER A 89 11.66 11.31 -2.57
CA SER A 89 12.03 11.79 -3.92
C SER A 89 11.05 11.41 -5.02
N THR A 90 10.24 10.36 -4.86
CA THR A 90 9.34 9.86 -5.91
C THR A 90 7.87 10.09 -5.58
N LYS A 91 7.05 10.38 -6.62
CA LYS A 91 5.59 10.46 -6.48
C LYS A 91 5.01 9.15 -5.95
N LYS A 92 5.52 8.01 -6.43
CA LYS A 92 5.15 6.67 -5.96
C LYS A 92 5.33 6.52 -4.44
N ALA A 93 6.50 6.86 -3.90
CA ALA A 93 6.75 6.77 -2.47
C ALA A 93 5.87 7.73 -1.65
N LYS A 94 5.59 8.94 -2.16
CA LYS A 94 4.67 9.88 -1.51
C LYS A 94 3.25 9.30 -1.43
N LEU A 95 2.76 8.73 -2.52
CA LEU A 95 1.41 8.15 -2.58
C LEU A 95 1.25 6.94 -1.68
N ILE A 96 2.27 6.08 -1.58
CA ILE A 96 2.30 4.96 -0.61
C ILE A 96 2.16 5.49 0.82
N LYS A 97 2.91 6.53 1.19
CA LYS A 97 2.82 7.13 2.54
C LYS A 97 1.48 7.81 2.79
N ILE A 98 0.97 8.56 1.81
CA ILE A 98 -0.36 9.18 1.86
C ILE A 98 -1.39 8.09 2.16
N ALA A 99 -1.34 7.00 1.43
CA ALA A 99 -2.33 5.98 1.61
C ALA A 99 -2.27 5.26 2.97
N ALA A 100 -1.07 5.03 3.51
CA ALA A 100 -0.93 4.55 4.88
C ALA A 100 -1.60 5.51 5.89
N LEU A 101 -1.44 6.81 5.70
CA LEU A 101 -2.11 7.84 6.53
C LEU A 101 -3.63 7.86 6.34
N PHE A 102 -4.13 7.52 5.16
CA PHE A 102 -5.56 7.36 4.89
C PHE A 102 -6.14 6.12 5.56
N GLU A 103 -5.47 4.98 5.47
CA GLU A 103 -5.87 3.74 6.16
C GLU A 103 -5.91 3.97 7.68
N GLN A 104 -4.87 4.61 8.23
CA GLN A 104 -4.84 4.99 9.64
C GLN A 104 -6.01 5.91 10.01
N PHE A 105 -6.28 6.93 9.19
CA PHE A 105 -7.38 7.87 9.43
C PHE A 105 -8.76 7.20 9.36
N GLN A 106 -8.95 6.28 8.43
CA GLN A 106 -10.19 5.50 8.32
C GLN A 106 -10.45 4.69 9.60
N LEU A 107 -9.40 4.09 10.19
CA LEU A 107 -9.49 3.30 11.40
C LEU A 107 -9.69 4.16 12.66
N GLU A 108 -8.94 5.25 12.78
CA GLU A 108 -8.92 6.10 13.99
C GLU A 108 -10.06 7.11 14.03
N GLN A 109 -10.49 7.61 12.87
CA GLN A 109 -11.43 8.72 12.73
C GLN A 109 -12.69 8.32 11.95
N THR A 110 -13.24 7.14 12.26
CA THR A 110 -14.40 6.53 11.58
C THR A 110 -15.59 7.49 11.39
N VAL A 111 -15.89 8.31 12.40
CA VAL A 111 -16.96 9.32 12.34
C VAL A 111 -16.67 10.40 11.29
N ILE A 112 -15.45 10.91 11.24
CA ILE A 112 -15.05 11.93 10.25
C ILE A 112 -14.99 11.30 8.86
N TYR A 113 -14.37 10.12 8.75
CA TYR A 113 -14.29 9.34 7.52
C TYR A 113 -15.68 9.10 6.90
N SER A 114 -16.67 8.68 7.70
CA SER A 114 -18.02 8.41 7.21
C SER A 114 -18.70 9.61 6.54
N LYS A 115 -18.31 10.83 6.92
CA LYS A 115 -18.83 12.09 6.36
C LYS A 115 -18.13 12.52 5.08
N VAL A 116 -16.92 12.02 4.80
CA VAL A 116 -16.13 12.45 3.62
C VAL A 116 -15.97 11.37 2.56
N GLN A 117 -16.15 10.10 2.91
CA GLN A 117 -15.80 8.94 2.07
C GLN A 117 -16.38 8.98 0.63
N TYR A 118 -17.59 9.53 0.46
CA TYR A 118 -18.26 9.60 -0.85
C TYR A 118 -18.04 10.94 -1.59
N PHE A 119 -17.35 11.90 -0.99
CA PHE A 119 -17.05 13.15 -1.67
C PHE A 119 -15.87 12.99 -2.61
N ASN A 120 -15.98 13.65 -3.77
CA ASN A 120 -14.88 13.68 -4.74
C ASN A 120 -13.75 14.60 -4.28
N ILE A 121 -12.53 14.10 -4.39
CA ILE A 121 -11.31 14.86 -4.24
C ILE A 121 -11.02 15.53 -5.58
N SER A 122 -11.32 16.84 -5.65
CA SER A 122 -11.21 17.60 -6.90
C SER A 122 -11.97 16.91 -8.05
N THR A 123 -11.39 16.86 -9.24
CA THR A 123 -11.92 16.13 -10.40
C THR A 123 -11.50 14.67 -10.44
N TRP A 124 -10.70 14.20 -9.48
CA TRP A 124 -10.09 12.87 -9.54
C TRP A 124 -11.11 11.78 -9.31
N GLY A 125 -11.71 11.70 -8.12
CA GLY A 125 -12.65 10.63 -7.74
C GLY A 125 -12.98 10.65 -6.24
N PRO A 126 -13.80 9.70 -5.76
CA PRO A 126 -14.23 9.64 -4.36
C PRO A 126 -13.08 9.44 -3.36
N PHE A 127 -13.22 10.00 -2.16
CA PHE A 127 -12.24 9.88 -1.08
C PHE A 127 -11.97 8.42 -0.68
N GLU A 128 -13.00 7.58 -0.63
CA GLU A 128 -12.88 6.15 -0.30
C GLU A 128 -12.01 5.37 -1.29
N THR A 129 -11.93 5.83 -2.53
CA THR A 129 -11.17 5.16 -3.59
C THR A 129 -9.66 5.24 -3.36
N ILE A 130 -9.18 6.21 -2.55
CA ILE A 130 -7.74 6.34 -2.24
C ILE A 130 -7.19 5.10 -1.53
N ALA A 131 -7.93 4.55 -0.56
CA ALA A 131 -7.49 3.35 0.17
C ALA A 131 -7.47 2.11 -0.74
N GLN A 132 -8.40 2.01 -1.68
CA GLN A 132 -8.46 0.90 -2.62
C GLN A 132 -7.32 0.98 -3.66
N VAL A 133 -7.09 2.15 -4.24
CA VAL A 133 -5.99 2.37 -5.19
C VAL A 133 -4.64 2.15 -4.51
N SER A 134 -4.49 2.59 -3.27
CA SER A 134 -3.33 2.25 -2.43
C SER A 134 -3.09 0.76 -2.28
N THR A 135 -4.15 0.02 -1.93
CA THR A 135 -4.05 -1.42 -1.73
C THR A 135 -3.55 -2.10 -3.00
N GLU A 136 -4.08 -1.70 -4.15
CA GLU A 136 -3.63 -2.19 -5.46
C GLU A 136 -2.17 -1.80 -5.76
N TRP A 137 -1.73 -0.59 -5.40
CA TRP A 137 -0.34 -0.16 -5.54
C TRP A 137 0.61 -0.93 -4.62
N ASN A 138 0.18 -1.21 -3.40
CA ASN A 138 0.91 -2.04 -2.46
C ASN A 138 1.02 -3.47 -3.02
N MET A 139 -0.05 -3.99 -3.61
CA MET A 139 -0.08 -5.28 -4.31
C MET A 139 0.92 -5.32 -5.47
N GLN A 140 0.90 -4.33 -6.36
CA GLN A 140 1.81 -4.26 -7.51
C GLN A 140 3.26 -4.05 -7.08
N SER A 141 3.52 -3.14 -6.15
CA SER A 141 4.89 -2.89 -5.68
C SER A 141 5.43 -4.10 -4.90
N SER A 142 4.58 -4.88 -4.23
CA SER A 142 4.98 -6.17 -3.65
C SER A 142 5.40 -7.19 -4.71
N LEU A 143 4.73 -7.20 -5.87
CA LEU A 143 5.13 -8.04 -7.00
C LEU A 143 6.47 -7.57 -7.60
N GLU A 144 6.70 -6.27 -7.72
CA GLU A 144 7.99 -5.71 -8.16
C GLU A 144 9.14 -6.11 -7.22
N LEU A 145 8.89 -6.17 -5.91
CA LEU A 145 9.90 -6.52 -4.91
C LEU A 145 10.42 -7.96 -5.03
N ILE A 146 9.62 -8.86 -5.60
CA ILE A 146 9.98 -10.27 -5.79
C ILE A 146 10.47 -10.59 -7.20
N VAL A 147 10.57 -9.60 -8.09
CA VAL A 147 11.25 -9.78 -9.38
C VAL A 147 12.75 -9.90 -9.10
N ALA A 148 13.35 -11.02 -9.49
CA ALA A 148 14.80 -11.21 -9.40
C ALA A 148 15.51 -10.13 -10.23
N THR A 149 16.09 -9.14 -9.55
CA THR A 149 16.79 -8.04 -10.21
C THR A 149 18.21 -8.47 -10.50
N SER A 150 18.47 -8.75 -11.78
CA SER A 150 19.81 -8.85 -12.39
C SER A 150 20.68 -10.06 -12.00
N SER A 151 21.80 -10.18 -12.71
CA SER A 151 22.76 -11.29 -12.85
C SER A 151 23.30 -11.96 -11.59
N LYS A 152 22.87 -11.55 -10.39
CA LYS A 152 23.22 -12.14 -9.08
C LYS A 152 22.09 -12.94 -8.41
N GLY A 153 20.88 -12.94 -8.97
CA GLY A 153 19.78 -13.80 -8.52
C GLY A 153 19.10 -13.40 -7.20
N ASN A 154 19.39 -12.22 -6.64
CA ASN A 154 18.76 -11.76 -5.41
C ASN A 154 17.44 -11.01 -5.68
N CYS A 155 16.47 -11.30 -4.82
CA CYS A 155 15.16 -10.65 -4.72
C CYS A 155 15.32 -9.25 -4.11
N LYS A 156 14.74 -8.21 -4.72
CA LYS A 156 14.84 -6.82 -4.22
C LYS A 156 14.29 -6.66 -2.79
N LEU A 157 13.29 -7.46 -2.42
CA LEU A 157 12.77 -7.53 -1.04
C LEU A 157 13.87 -7.86 -0.02
N PHE A 158 14.77 -8.80 -0.36
CA PHE A 158 15.81 -9.26 0.56
C PHE A 158 16.85 -8.17 0.81
N ASP A 159 17.28 -7.49 -0.25
CA ASP A 159 18.23 -6.39 -0.14
C ASP A 159 17.66 -5.25 0.72
N LEU A 160 16.37 -4.91 0.53
CA LEU A 160 15.70 -3.88 1.33
C LEU A 160 15.53 -4.30 2.79
N LEU A 161 15.19 -5.56 3.07
CA LEU A 161 15.04 -6.05 4.44
C LEU A 161 16.38 -6.09 5.18
N LEU A 162 17.45 -6.54 4.51
CA LEU A 162 18.79 -6.53 5.08
C LEU A 162 19.26 -5.09 5.36
N SER A 163 19.03 -4.18 4.42
CA SER A 163 19.33 -2.75 4.61
C SER A 163 18.54 -2.16 5.78
N ALA A 164 17.24 -2.45 5.90
CA ALA A 164 16.41 -1.95 6.99
C ALA A 164 16.82 -2.54 8.36
N CYS A 165 17.34 -3.78 8.38
CA CYS A 165 17.83 -4.45 9.58
C CYS A 165 19.27 -4.07 9.98
N SER A 166 19.99 -3.26 9.20
CA SER A 166 21.44 -3.06 9.40
C SER A 166 21.82 -2.46 10.75
N GLY A 167 20.87 -1.78 11.43
CA GLY A 167 21.05 -1.23 12.77
C GLY A 167 21.01 -2.26 13.91
N ASP A 168 20.65 -3.53 13.63
CA ASP A 168 20.58 -4.60 14.62
C ASP A 168 21.34 -5.83 14.13
N SER A 169 22.57 -6.01 14.63
CA SER A 169 23.50 -7.03 14.13
C SER A 169 23.01 -8.46 14.31
N GLU A 170 22.31 -8.76 15.42
CA GLU A 170 21.75 -10.09 15.67
C GLU A 170 20.63 -10.41 14.68
N LYS A 171 19.68 -9.48 14.52
CA LYS A 171 18.54 -9.66 13.60
C LYS A 171 19.00 -9.66 12.15
N HIS A 172 19.95 -8.81 11.78
CA HIS A 172 20.55 -8.79 10.45
C HIS A 172 21.22 -10.13 10.11
N THR A 173 22.03 -10.69 11.02
CA THR A 173 22.73 -11.96 10.80
C THR A 173 21.73 -13.12 10.65
N ALA A 174 20.72 -13.17 11.52
CA ALA A 174 19.68 -14.19 11.46
C ALA A 174 18.82 -14.09 10.18
N LEU A 175 18.46 -12.86 9.77
CA LEU A 175 17.75 -12.60 8.52
C LEU A 175 18.58 -13.01 7.31
N SER A 176 19.88 -12.67 7.30
CA SER A 176 20.81 -13.06 6.23
C SER A 176 20.88 -14.58 6.08
N ALA A 177 21.06 -15.30 7.19
CA ALA A 177 21.10 -16.76 7.18
C ALA A 177 19.78 -17.36 6.66
N PHE A 178 18.63 -16.86 7.12
CA PHE A 178 17.31 -17.30 6.69
C PHE A 178 17.04 -17.04 5.20
N ILE A 179 17.47 -15.89 4.68
CA ILE A 179 17.36 -15.59 3.24
C ILE A 179 18.15 -16.63 2.42
N GLU A 180 19.39 -16.91 2.83
CA GLU A 180 20.26 -17.87 2.14
C GLU A 180 19.73 -19.30 2.20
N SER A 181 19.21 -19.74 3.35
CA SER A 181 18.74 -21.13 3.52
C SER A 181 17.37 -21.40 2.93
N ASP A 182 16.41 -20.50 3.14
CA ASP A 182 14.99 -20.81 2.92
C ASP A 182 14.40 -20.00 1.76
N LEU A 183 14.67 -18.69 1.71
CA LEU A 183 13.92 -17.80 0.81
C LEU A 183 14.46 -17.76 -0.62
N LYS A 184 15.77 -17.94 -0.84
CA LYS A 184 16.35 -17.95 -2.19
C LYS A 184 15.80 -19.07 -3.07
N MET A 185 15.55 -20.25 -2.50
CA MET A 185 14.95 -21.36 -3.23
C MET A 185 13.52 -21.02 -3.67
N ILE A 186 12.75 -20.36 -2.81
CA ILE A 186 11.36 -19.97 -3.10
C ILE A 186 11.30 -18.99 -4.28
N VAL A 187 12.15 -17.96 -4.28
CA VAL A 187 12.16 -16.96 -5.37
C VAL A 187 12.69 -17.55 -6.68
N SER A 188 13.56 -18.55 -6.61
CA SER A 188 14.15 -19.21 -7.79
C SER A 188 13.23 -20.25 -8.44
N ASP A 189 12.13 -20.63 -7.78
CA ASP A 189 11.18 -21.61 -8.26
C ASP A 189 10.30 -21.06 -9.38
N LYS A 190 10.70 -21.35 -10.63
CA LYS A 190 10.01 -20.90 -11.84
C LYS A 190 8.65 -21.56 -12.06
N THR A 191 8.28 -22.57 -11.27
CA THR A 191 6.97 -23.22 -11.36
C THR A 191 5.87 -22.43 -10.64
N LYS A 192 6.26 -21.48 -9.78
CA LYS A 192 5.34 -20.65 -9.00
C LYS A 192 5.06 -19.32 -9.68
N SER A 193 3.82 -18.87 -9.59
CA SER A 193 3.47 -17.49 -9.89
C SER A 193 4.08 -16.55 -8.84
N GLN A 194 4.22 -15.28 -9.20
CA GLN A 194 4.68 -14.25 -8.27
C GLN A 194 3.81 -14.15 -7.00
N THR A 195 2.49 -14.30 -7.14
CA THR A 195 1.59 -14.30 -5.97
C THR A 195 1.82 -15.52 -5.08
N GLN A 196 2.13 -16.69 -5.64
CA GLN A 196 2.51 -17.88 -4.86
C GLN A 196 3.85 -17.70 -4.15
N VAL A 197 4.83 -17.05 -4.80
CA VAL A 197 6.13 -16.71 -4.20
C VAL A 197 5.95 -15.79 -2.99
N ILE A 198 5.18 -14.70 -3.11
CA ILE A 198 4.91 -13.78 -1.98
C ILE A 198 4.30 -14.53 -0.79
N LYS A 199 3.28 -15.36 -1.04
CA LYS A 199 2.63 -16.15 0.01
C LYS A 199 3.63 -17.04 0.72
N GLN A 200 4.45 -17.76 -0.04
CA GLN A 200 5.37 -18.71 0.56
C GLN A 200 6.47 -18.00 1.35
N ILE A 201 7.02 -16.89 0.84
CA ILE A 201 7.97 -16.06 1.60
C ILE A 201 7.33 -15.62 2.93
N TYR A 202 6.09 -15.13 2.90
CA TYR A 202 5.39 -14.70 4.11
C TYR A 202 5.19 -15.86 5.11
N LYS A 203 4.81 -17.06 4.65
CA LYS A 203 4.66 -18.24 5.51
C LYS A 203 5.95 -18.67 6.18
N GLU A 204 7.06 -18.66 5.43
CA GLU A 204 8.37 -18.96 6.02
C GLU A 204 8.76 -17.89 7.05
N PHE A 205 8.51 -16.61 6.74
CA PHE A 205 8.74 -15.51 7.70
C PHE A 205 7.93 -15.69 8.98
N GLU A 206 6.65 -16.01 8.84
CA GLU A 206 5.75 -16.24 9.97
C GLU A 206 6.22 -17.42 10.82
N THR A 207 6.56 -18.54 10.18
CA THR A 207 7.07 -19.73 10.85
C THR A 207 8.37 -19.43 11.60
N LYS A 208 9.33 -18.76 10.95
CA LYS A 208 10.66 -18.52 11.51
C LYS A 208 10.68 -17.45 12.59
N PHE A 209 10.04 -16.31 12.34
CA PHE A 209 10.20 -15.11 13.15
C PHE A 209 8.97 -14.71 13.94
N PHE A 210 7.77 -15.19 13.61
CA PHE A 210 6.54 -14.74 14.28
C PHE A 210 5.96 -15.79 15.23
N ILE A 211 6.05 -17.07 14.87
CA ILE A 211 5.57 -18.20 15.66
C ILE A 211 6.73 -18.96 16.31
N GLY A 212 7.89 -18.99 15.64
CA GLY A 212 9.07 -19.74 16.09
C GLY A 212 9.84 -19.12 17.25
N THR A 213 11.10 -19.56 17.39
CA THR A 213 12.01 -19.22 18.50
C THR A 213 12.38 -17.74 18.60
N LYS A 214 12.01 -16.92 17.61
CA LYS A 214 12.26 -15.48 17.54
C LYS A 214 10.97 -14.65 17.53
N SER A 215 9.84 -15.17 18.03
CA SER A 215 8.52 -14.49 18.04
C SER A 215 8.53 -13.07 18.62
N SER A 216 9.43 -12.77 19.57
CA SER A 216 9.62 -11.42 20.11
C SER A 216 10.11 -10.39 19.07
N TRP A 217 10.61 -10.84 17.92
CA TRP A 217 11.11 -9.99 16.83
C TRP A 217 10.00 -9.55 15.88
N LYS A 218 8.79 -10.10 16.00
CA LYS A 218 7.64 -9.74 15.17
C LYS A 218 7.40 -8.23 15.11
N THR A 219 7.35 -7.59 16.28
CA THR A 219 7.13 -6.13 16.37
C THR A 219 8.25 -5.36 15.68
N TYR A 220 9.51 -5.79 15.83
CA TYR A 220 10.63 -5.16 15.17
C TYR A 220 10.49 -5.23 13.64
N PHE A 221 10.26 -6.43 13.08
CA PHE A 221 10.12 -6.58 11.63
C PHE A 221 8.97 -5.75 11.07
N TYR A 222 7.83 -5.68 11.76
CA TYR A 222 6.70 -4.85 11.31
C TYR A 222 6.98 -3.34 11.34
N THR A 223 7.98 -2.87 12.07
CA THR A 223 8.40 -1.47 12.06
C THR A 223 9.41 -1.13 10.95
N LEU A 224 9.95 -2.13 10.25
CA LEU A 224 10.94 -1.89 9.19
C LEU A 224 10.31 -1.14 8.01
N SER A 225 10.95 -0.06 7.61
CA SER A 225 10.67 0.68 6.39
C SER A 225 11.46 0.07 5.23
N LEU A 226 10.79 -0.29 4.12
CA LEU A 226 11.46 -0.72 2.90
C LEU A 226 11.63 0.50 1.99
N ASP A 227 12.86 0.98 1.87
CA ASP A 227 13.15 2.24 1.18
C ASP A 227 12.65 2.27 -0.27
N GLY A 228 11.88 3.32 -0.60
CA GLY A 228 11.22 3.47 -1.90
C GLY A 228 9.93 2.67 -2.07
N TYR A 229 9.51 1.92 -1.04
CA TYR A 229 8.30 1.10 -1.01
C TYR A 229 7.50 1.42 0.27
N PHE A 230 6.87 0.40 0.85
CA PHE A 230 6.04 0.45 2.07
C PHE A 230 6.76 -0.24 3.24
N SER A 231 6.18 -0.19 4.44
CA SER A 231 6.71 -0.96 5.57
C SER A 231 6.57 -2.47 5.37
N PHE A 232 7.36 -3.27 6.07
CA PHE A 232 7.20 -4.73 6.04
C PHE A 232 5.80 -5.17 6.50
N SER A 233 5.18 -4.45 7.45
CA SER A 233 3.80 -4.70 7.87
C SER A 233 2.79 -4.58 6.71
N GLN A 234 2.96 -3.56 5.85
CA GLN A 234 2.12 -3.37 4.67
C GLN A 234 2.39 -4.45 3.60
N TRP A 235 3.65 -4.83 3.40
CA TRP A 235 3.99 -5.98 2.55
C TRP A 235 3.34 -7.28 3.05
N SER A 236 3.41 -7.54 4.35
CA SER A 236 2.77 -8.69 4.98
C SER A 236 1.25 -8.67 4.82
N SER A 237 0.62 -7.50 4.92
CA SER A 237 -0.82 -7.34 4.68
C SER A 237 -1.21 -7.70 3.24
N VAL A 238 -0.38 -7.35 2.25
CA VAL A 238 -0.53 -7.81 0.87
C VAL A 238 -0.39 -9.32 0.76
N ALA A 239 0.63 -9.91 1.41
CA ALA A 239 0.84 -11.35 1.37
C ALA A 239 -0.34 -12.14 1.97
N VAL A 240 -0.87 -11.68 3.10
CA VAL A 240 -2.10 -12.23 3.72
C VAL A 240 -3.31 -12.06 2.81
N THR A 241 -3.43 -10.93 2.11
CA THR A 241 -4.52 -10.70 1.15
C THR A 241 -4.47 -11.72 0.01
N TYR A 242 -3.28 -11.94 -0.57
CA TYR A 242 -3.11 -12.96 -1.58
C TYR A 242 -3.41 -14.36 -1.04
N GLU A 243 -3.01 -14.68 0.20
CA GLU A 243 -3.33 -15.97 0.83
C GLU A 243 -4.85 -16.20 0.90
N ARG A 244 -5.61 -15.22 1.37
CA ARG A 244 -7.07 -15.28 1.49
C ARG A 244 -7.77 -15.43 0.15
N GLN A 245 -7.30 -14.77 -0.90
CA GLN A 245 -7.92 -14.83 -2.23
C GLN A 245 -7.87 -16.24 -2.84
N THR A 246 -6.76 -16.99 -2.66
CA THR A 246 -6.66 -18.38 -3.14
C THR A 246 -7.61 -19.34 -2.44
N SER A 247 -7.98 -19.07 -1.18
CA SER A 247 -8.89 -19.93 -0.43
C SER A 247 -10.33 -19.84 -0.94
N ILE A 248 -10.67 -18.78 -1.67
CA ILE A 248 -12.00 -18.55 -2.24
C ILE A 248 -12.11 -19.16 -3.65
N GLU A 249 -11.01 -19.28 -4.39
CA GLU A 249 -10.98 -19.93 -5.72
C GLU A 249 -11.05 -21.47 -5.66
N LEU A 250 -11.06 -22.06 -4.46
CA LEU A 250 -11.08 -23.50 -4.22
C LEU A 250 -12.39 -24.01 -3.59
N VAL A 251 -13.42 -23.16 -3.48
CA VAL A 251 -14.77 -23.50 -2.97
C VAL A 251 -15.81 -23.16 -4.03
#